data_AF-W7CLZ3-F1
#
_entry.id   AF-W7CLZ3-F1
#
_cell.length_a   1.000
_cell.length_b   1.000
_cell.length_c   1.000
_cell.angle_alpha   90.00
_cell.angle_beta   90.00
_cell.angle_gamma   90.00
#
_symmetry.space_group_name_H-M   'P 1'
#
loop_
_entity.id
_entity.type
_entity.pdbx_description
1 polymer ?
#
loop_
_entity_poly.entity_id
_entity_poly.type
_entity_poly.pdbx_seq_one_letter_code
_entity_poly.pdbx_strand_id
1 'polypeptide(L)'
;MDIRLQRVEPDVVHHLEQRAAYLTEKTGVNWTRNDYVKLLIGEDYNKPLEIYKKKKFDEIVETLSQRMAEQEKTFQEFMRVQKQMMTLLLYGGDDDV
;
A
#
# COMPACT_ATOMS: atom_id res chain seq x y z
N MET A 1 -1.20 22.86 -20.06
CA MET A 1 -1.29 23.94 -19.05
C MET A 1 0.06 24.64 -19.01
N ASP A 2 0.08 25.97 -19.00
CA ASP A 2 1.34 26.74 -19.03
C ASP A 2 1.52 27.42 -17.67
N ILE A 3 2.50 26.96 -16.87
CA ILE A 3 2.69 27.45 -15.50
C ILE A 3 3.53 28.72 -15.54
N ARG A 4 2.95 29.83 -15.07
CA ARG A 4 3.65 31.09 -14.89
C ARG A 4 4.09 31.24 -13.44
N LEU A 5 5.39 31.18 -13.22
CA LEU A 5 5.99 31.50 -11.93
C LEU A 5 6.01 33.03 -11.76
N GLN A 6 5.46 33.54 -10.65
CA GLN A 6 5.47 34.97 -10.32
C GLN A 6 6.08 35.17 -8.93
N ARG A 7 6.84 36.26 -8.75
CA ARG A 7 7.47 36.62 -7.47
C ARG A 7 8.33 35.49 -6.89
N VAL A 8 9.07 34.80 -7.75
CA VAL A 8 10.01 33.74 -7.37
C VAL A 8 11.42 34.31 -7.44
N GLU A 9 12.26 33.96 -6.46
CA GLU A 9 13.66 34.38 -6.44
C GLU A 9 14.43 33.84 -7.66
N PRO A 10 15.33 34.64 -8.27
CA PRO A 10 16.10 34.22 -9.44
C PRO A 10 16.86 32.91 -9.25
N ASP A 11 17.41 32.68 -8.05
CA ASP A 11 18.19 31.48 -7.71
C ASP A 11 17.32 30.21 -7.79
N VAL A 12 16.06 30.32 -7.37
CA VAL A 12 15.09 29.21 -7.45
C VAL A 12 14.77 28.90 -8.91
N VAL A 13 14.59 29.92 -9.75
CA VAL A 13 14.37 29.74 -11.19
C VAL A 13 15.58 29.06 -11.84
N HIS A 14 16.79 29.49 -11.49
CA HIS A 14 18.01 28.91 -12.00
C HIS A 14 18.18 27.44 -11.61
N HIS A 15 17.88 27.10 -10.35
CA HIS A 15 17.92 25.71 -9.88
C HIS A 15 16.90 24.82 -10.61
N LEU A 16 15.68 25.33 -10.88
CA LEU A 16 14.67 24.60 -11.66
C LEU A 16 15.13 24.35 -13.10
N GLU A 17 15.80 25.32 -13.72
CA GLU A 17 16.36 25.18 -15.08
C GLU A 17 17.50 24.17 -15.13
N GLN A 18 18.42 24.21 -14.17
CA GLN A 18 19.50 23.22 -14.05
C GLN A 18 18.95 21.80 -13.90
N ARG A 19 17.91 21.61 -13.08
CA ARG A 19 17.28 20.30 -12.89
C ARG A 19 16.53 19.81 -14.13
N ALA A 20 15.87 20.70 -14.86
CA ALA A 20 15.24 20.37 -16.14
C ALA A 20 16.29 19.97 -17.20
N ALA A 21 17.42 20.69 -17.26
CA ALA A 21 18.54 20.34 -18.14
C ALA A 21 19.14 18.96 -17.77
N TYR A 22 19.33 18.69 -16.49
CA TYR A 22 19.80 17.39 -16.01
C TYR A 22 18.86 16.24 -16.39
N LEU A 23 17.54 16.44 -16.26
CA LEU A 23 16.55 15.45 -16.69
C LEU A 23 16.59 15.24 -18.21
N THR A 24 16.80 16.31 -18.98
CA THR A 24 16.96 16.23 -20.43
C THR A 24 18.15 15.39 -20.83
N GLU A 25 19.28 15.59 -20.17
CA GLU A 25 20.49 14.79 -20.37
C GLU A 25 20.26 13.32 -20.03
N LYS A 26 19.54 13.02 -18.94
CA LYS A 26 19.31 11.64 -18.50
C LYS A 26 18.27 10.87 -19.31
N THR A 27 17.17 11.51 -19.71
CA THR A 27 16.07 10.80 -20.37
C THR A 27 16.07 10.97 -21.89
N GLY A 28 16.91 11.85 -22.44
CA GLY A 28 16.97 12.16 -23.88
C GLY A 28 15.74 12.90 -24.41
N VAL A 29 14.88 13.40 -23.51
CA VAL A 29 13.67 14.17 -23.84
C VAL A 29 13.91 15.61 -23.47
N ASN A 30 13.57 16.57 -24.32
CA ASN A 30 13.76 17.98 -24.00
C ASN A 30 12.78 18.42 -22.90
N TRP A 31 13.26 18.47 -21.65
CA TRP A 31 12.50 18.95 -20.51
C TRP A 31 12.64 20.46 -20.40
N THR A 32 11.50 21.16 -20.51
CA THR A 32 11.46 22.58 -20.20
C THR A 32 11.27 22.78 -18.69
N ARG A 33 11.64 23.96 -18.19
CA ARG A 33 11.35 24.37 -16.80
C ARG A 33 9.88 24.14 -16.43
N ASN A 34 8.96 24.45 -17.35
CA ASN A 34 7.52 24.28 -17.14
C ASN A 34 7.15 22.80 -16.96
N ASP A 35 7.73 21.90 -17.74
CA ASP A 35 7.47 20.47 -17.62
C ASP A 35 8.03 19.90 -16.33
N TYR A 36 9.20 20.39 -15.89
CA TYR A 36 9.75 20.03 -14.59
C TYR A 36 8.88 20.51 -13.44
N VAL A 37 8.36 21.74 -13.50
CA VAL A 37 7.45 22.26 -12.47
C VAL A 37 6.12 21.50 -12.44
N LYS A 38 5.56 21.09 -13.58
CA LYS A 38 4.38 20.22 -13.61
C LYS A 38 4.66 18.88 -12.94
N LEU A 39 5.84 18.31 -13.18
CA LEU A 39 6.26 17.07 -12.56
C LEU A 39 6.36 17.22 -11.03
N LEU A 40 6.99 18.30 -10.55
CA LEU A 40 7.08 18.59 -9.11
C LEU A 40 5.69 18.73 -8.47
N ILE A 41 4.77 19.46 -9.09
CA ILE A 41 3.39 19.61 -8.59
C ILE A 41 2.67 18.26 -8.58
N GLY A 42 2.83 17.45 -9.63
CA GLY A 42 2.23 16.13 -9.70
C GLY A 42 2.79 15.18 -8.63
N GLU A 43 4.11 15.19 -8.44
CA GLU A 43 4.78 14.37 -7.45
C GLU A 43 4.41 14.77 -6.01
N ASP A 44 4.38 16.07 -5.70
CA ASP A 44 3.96 16.59 -4.40
C ASP A 44 2.48 16.34 -4.10
N TYR A 45 1.61 16.37 -5.11
CA TYR A 45 0.20 16.04 -4.92
C TYR A 45 -0.01 14.53 -4.73
N ASN A 46 0.72 13.71 -5.47
CA ASN A 46 0.54 12.25 -5.44
C ASN A 46 1.15 11.60 -4.19
N LYS A 47 2.28 12.10 -3.67
CA LYS A 47 2.93 11.57 -2.46
C LYS A 47 2.02 11.42 -1.25
N PRO A 48 1.30 12.47 -0.77
CA PRO A 48 0.42 12.32 0.39
C PRO A 48 -0.75 11.38 0.11
N LEU A 49 -1.27 11.35 -1.12
CA LEU A 49 -2.34 10.44 -1.52
C LEU A 49 -1.86 8.98 -1.55
N GLU A 50 -0.65 8.72 -2.05
CA GLU A 50 -0.03 7.40 -2.02
C GLU A 50 0.25 6.92 -0.60
N ILE A 51 0.78 7.80 0.26
CA ILE A 51 0.97 7.49 1.69
C ILE A 51 -0.37 7.12 2.33
N TYR A 52 -1.43 7.90 2.06
CA TYR A 52 -2.76 7.61 2.57
C TYR A 52 -3.31 6.27 2.08
N LYS A 53 -3.23 6.00 0.77
CA LYS A 53 -3.67 4.73 0.17
C LYS A 53 -2.91 3.55 0.74
N LYS A 54 -1.58 3.67 0.86
CA LYS A 54 -0.73 2.64 1.45
C LYS A 54 -1.12 2.34 2.89
N LYS A 55 -1.29 3.39 3.71
CA LYS A 55 -1.72 3.23 5.11
C LYS A 55 -3.07 2.51 5.23
N LYS A 56 -4.04 2.86 4.37
CA LYS A 56 -5.35 2.20 4.35
C LYS A 56 -5.27 0.75 3.89
N PHE A 57 -4.41 0.46 2.92
CA PHE A 57 -4.16 -0.90 2.47
C PHE A 57 -3.53 -1.75 3.59
N ASP A 58 -2.49 -1.23 4.24
CA ASP A 58 -1.81 -1.91 5.35
C ASP A 58 -2.77 -2.21 6.52
N GLU A 59 -3.64 -1.25 6.88
CA GLU A 59 -4.68 -1.42 7.91
C GLU A 59 -5.68 -2.54 7.56
N ILE A 60 -6.09 -2.62 6.29
CA ILE A 60 -6.99 -3.67 5.79
C ILE A 60 -6.30 -5.04 5.82
N VAL A 61 -5.05 -5.11 5.38
CA VAL A 61 -4.26 -6.35 5.37
C VAL A 61 -4.05 -6.87 6.78
N GLU A 62 -3.73 -5.98 7.73
CA GLU A 62 -3.57 -6.34 9.14
C GLU A 62 -4.89 -6.88 9.72
N THR A 63 -5.99 -6.16 9.51
CA THR A 63 -7.33 -6.59 9.97
C THR A 63 -7.71 -7.95 9.38
N LEU A 64 -7.44 -8.16 8.09
CA LEU A 64 -7.73 -9.41 7.41
C LEU A 64 -6.87 -10.56 7.97
N SER A 65 -5.58 -10.31 8.20
CA SER A 65 -4.67 -11.29 8.79
C SER A 65 -5.10 -11.71 10.20
N GLN A 66 -5.50 -10.74 11.03
CA GLN A 66 -6.03 -11.01 12.37
C GLN A 66 -7.31 -11.87 12.31
N ARG A 67 -8.27 -11.52 11.45
CA ARG A 67 -9.50 -12.30 11.27
C ARG A 67 -9.25 -13.72 10.76
N MET A 68 -8.31 -13.90 9.84
CA MET A 68 -7.94 -15.23 9.35
C MET A 68 -7.33 -16.09 10.46
N ALA A 69 -6.48 -15.50 11.32
CA ALA A 69 -5.91 -16.22 12.48
C ALA A 69 -6.99 -16.62 13.50
N GLU A 70 -8.00 -15.77 13.73
CA GLU A 70 -9.15 -16.10 14.59
C GLU A 70 -10.02 -17.22 13.99
N GLN A 71 -10.26 -17.17 12.67
CA GLN A 71 -10.99 -18.22 11.96
C GLN A 71 -10.24 -19.55 12.01
N GLU A 72 -8.92 -19.55 11.83
CA GLU A 72 -8.11 -20.77 11.92
C GLU A 72 -8.25 -21.43 13.30
N LYS A 73 -8.16 -20.65 14.39
CA LYS A 73 -8.38 -21.17 15.75
C LYS A 73 -9.77 -21.78 15.91
N THR A 74 -10.80 -21.09 15.40
CA THR A 74 -12.19 -21.56 15.46
C THR A 74 -12.35 -22.88 14.70
N PHE A 75 -11.72 -23.00 13.53
CA PHE A 75 -11.73 -24.25 12.76
C PHE A 75 -10.98 -25.38 13.46
N GLN A 76 -9.85 -25.11 14.10
CA GLN A 76 -9.12 -26.10 14.89
C GLN A 76 -9.96 -26.61 16.07
N GLU A 77 -10.64 -25.71 16.78
CA GLU A 77 -11.56 -26.08 17.87
C GLU A 77 -12.73 -26.92 17.34
N PHE A 78 -13.34 -26.51 16.22
CA PHE A 78 -14.39 -27.28 15.57
C PHE A 78 -13.92 -28.70 15.20
N MET A 79 -12.75 -28.83 14.58
CA MET A 79 -12.16 -30.14 14.27
C MET A 79 -11.89 -30.96 15.53
N ARG A 80 -11.43 -30.33 16.61
CA ARG A 80 -11.21 -31.02 17.90
C ARG A 80 -12.51 -31.59 18.46
N VAL A 81 -13.57 -30.79 18.48
CA VAL A 81 -14.90 -31.22 18.94
C VAL A 81 -15.44 -32.34 18.06
N GLN A 82 -15.32 -32.22 16.73
CA GLN A 82 -15.75 -33.28 15.82
C GLN A 82 -14.97 -34.57 16.03
N LYS A 83 -13.65 -34.50 16.21
CA LYS A 83 -12.82 -35.68 16.51
C LYS A 83 -13.23 -36.33 17.82
N GLN A 84 -13.50 -35.55 18.86
CA GLN A 84 -14.00 -36.05 20.15
C GLN A 84 -15.37 -36.73 19.98
N MET A 85 -16.29 -36.11 19.25
CA MET A 85 -17.61 -36.67 18.97
C MET A 85 -17.52 -37.98 18.18
N MET A 86 -16.70 -38.04 17.12
CA MET A 86 -16.47 -39.29 16.38
C MET A 86 -15.86 -40.37 17.27
N THR A 87 -14.91 -40.01 18.14
CA THR A 87 -14.29 -40.96 19.07
C THR A 87 -15.35 -41.50 20.05
N LEU A 88 -16.22 -40.63 20.57
CA LEU A 88 -17.33 -41.05 21.43
C LEU A 88 -18.33 -41.94 20.70
N LEU A 89 -18.65 -41.66 19.44
CA LEU A 89 -19.58 -42.48 18.65
C LEU A 89 -18.98 -43.84 18.23
N LEU A 90 -17.66 -43.89 18.01
CA LEU A 90 -16.96 -45.12 17.62
C LEU A 90 -16.60 -46.01 18.82
N TYR A 91 -16.32 -45.43 19.99
CA TYR A 91 -15.86 -46.17 21.18
C TYR A 91 -16.82 -46.13 22.37
N GLY A 92 -17.81 -45.24 22.38
CA GLY A 92 -18.82 -45.14 23.44
C GLY A 92 -20.05 -46.04 23.22
N GLY A 93 -19.94 -47.04 22.33
CA GLY A 93 -20.99 -48.02 22.04
C GLY A 93 -20.73 -49.43 22.57
N ASP A 94 -19.53 -49.72 23.07
CA ASP A 94 -19.12 -51.08 23.50
C ASP A 94 -18.62 -51.10 24.96
N ASP A 95 -19.41 -50.56 25.88
CA ASP A 95 -19.23 -50.78 27.33
C ASP A 95 -20.58 -51.14 27.99
N ASP A 96 -21.38 -51.96 27.31
CA ASP A 96 -22.42 -52.78 27.93
C ASP A 96 -22.53 -54.12 27.19
N VAL A 97 -22.17 -55.21 27.90
CA VAL A 97 -22.15 -56.66 27.59
C VAL A 97 -20.79 -57.27 27.24
#